data_AF-A0A8D1LYQ7-F1
#
_entry.id   AF-A0A8D1LYQ7-F1
#
_cell.length_a   1.000
_cell.length_b   1.000
_cell.length_c   1.000
_cell.angle_alpha   90.00
_cell.angle_beta   90.00
_cell.angle_gamma   90.00
#
_symmetry.space_group_name_H-M   'P 1'
#
loop_
_entity.id
_entity.type
_entity.pdbx_description
1 polymer ?
#
loop_
_entity_poly.entity_id
_entity_poly.type
_entity_poly.pdbx_seq_one_letter_code
_entity_poly.pdbx_strand_id
1 'polypeptide(L)'
;MSVPLGKLVFFSSVATSGTCTLLYFLIQKMFSRASYYQLALEHLHSHAEALEALGTPLSVHYLQLTDKYNFEDIADAQLKIPVSGPKSEGHLYVSSSREGPFRRWNLQEVFLELRDGHRIPVFKPSGEGPASLPVVLAASVRRVSKRKRSPKVSIRLPRETGLPPVALP
;
A
#
# COMPACT_ATOMS: atom_id res chain seq x y z
N MET A 1 -40.78 17.93 -15.45
CA MET A 1 -40.28 17.48 -16.77
C MET A 1 -39.58 16.15 -16.57
N SER A 2 -40.03 15.07 -17.23
CA SER A 2 -39.35 13.77 -17.16
C SER A 2 -38.13 13.80 -18.09
N VAL A 3 -36.94 13.49 -17.58
CA VAL A 3 -35.75 13.37 -18.41
C VAL A 3 -35.80 12.03 -19.18
N PRO A 4 -35.62 12.02 -20.51
CA PRO A 4 -35.55 10.78 -21.28
C PRO A 4 -34.40 9.89 -20.79
N LEU A 5 -34.64 8.58 -20.73
CA LEU A 5 -33.68 7.59 -20.20
C LEU A 5 -32.29 7.70 -20.87
N GLY A 6 -32.25 7.92 -22.18
CA GLY A 6 -30.97 8.08 -22.90
C GLY A 6 -30.14 9.28 -22.45
N LYS A 7 -30.80 10.42 -22.13
CA LYS A 7 -30.10 11.60 -21.61
C LYS A 7 -29.59 11.35 -20.19
N LEU A 8 -30.38 10.68 -19.36
CA LEU A 8 -29.97 10.32 -18.01
C LEU A 8 -28.74 9.41 -18.01
N VAL A 9 -28.73 8.37 -18.85
CA VAL A 9 -27.58 7.47 -19.00
C VAL A 9 -26.34 8.26 -19.44
N PHE A 10 -26.47 9.14 -20.44
CA PHE A 10 -25.35 9.96 -20.91
C PHE A 10 -24.80 10.90 -19.82
N PHE A 11 -25.66 11.63 -19.10
CA PHE A 11 -25.18 12.50 -18.01
C PHE A 11 -24.54 11.71 -16.88
N SER A 12 -25.11 10.56 -16.52
CA SER A 12 -24.57 9.71 -15.46
C SER A 12 -23.20 9.12 -15.83
N SER A 13 -22.98 8.72 -17.09
CA SER A 13 -21.70 8.16 -17.53
C SER A 13 -20.59 9.21 -17.54
N VAL A 14 -20.88 10.42 -18.04
CA VAL A 14 -19.95 11.56 -18.03
C VAL A 14 -19.63 11.98 -16.59
N ALA A 15 -20.64 12.07 -15.72
CA ALA A 15 -20.42 12.39 -14.32
C ALA A 15 -19.56 11.34 -13.60
N THR A 16 -19.81 10.06 -13.86
CA THR A 16 -19.07 8.95 -13.23
C THR A 16 -17.62 8.91 -13.72
N SER A 17 -17.38 8.99 -15.03
CA SER A 17 -16.02 8.93 -15.59
C SER A 17 -15.16 10.12 -15.15
N GLY A 18 -15.74 11.32 -15.13
CA GLY A 18 -15.08 12.53 -14.62
C GLY A 18 -14.72 12.39 -13.14
N THR A 19 -15.67 11.92 -12.32
CA THR A 19 -15.45 11.73 -10.87
C THR A 19 -14.36 10.71 -10.59
N CYS A 20 -14.36 9.56 -11.29
CA CYS A 20 -13.32 8.54 -11.15
C CYS A 20 -11.93 9.04 -11.52
N THR A 21 -11.81 9.79 -12.62
CA THR A 21 -10.52 10.36 -13.07
C THR A 21 -9.98 11.36 -12.07
N LEU A 22 -10.85 12.23 -11.53
CA LEU A 22 -10.48 13.18 -10.49
C LEU A 22 -10.02 12.48 -9.21
N LEU A 23 -10.76 11.48 -8.73
CA LEU A 23 -10.38 10.68 -7.56
C LEU A 23 -9.01 10.02 -7.75
N TYR A 24 -8.79 9.40 -8.91
CA TYR A 24 -7.50 8.79 -9.25
C TYR A 24 -6.36 9.82 -9.15
N PHE A 25 -6.53 10.98 -9.79
CA PHE A 25 -5.54 12.06 -9.74
C PHE A 25 -5.28 12.57 -8.32
N LEU A 26 -6.33 12.74 -7.50
CA LEU A 26 -6.19 13.20 -6.12
C LEU A 26 -5.43 12.20 -5.25
N ILE A 27 -5.69 10.90 -5.41
CA ILE A 27 -4.96 9.85 -4.69
C ILE A 27 -3.48 9.84 -5.10
N GLN A 28 -3.18 9.93 -6.40
CA GLN A 28 -1.80 10.04 -6.89
C GLN A 28 -1.09 11.26 -6.30
N LYS A 29 -1.77 12.42 -6.27
CA LYS A 29 -1.25 13.65 -5.68
C LYS A 29 -1.05 13.57 -4.17
N MET A 30 -1.86 12.77 -3.47
CA MET A 30 -1.69 12.54 -2.04
C MET A 30 -0.40 11.75 -1.76
N PHE A 31 -0.19 10.64 -2.48
CA PHE A 31 1.03 9.83 -2.33
C PHE A 31 2.30 10.60 -2.70
N SER A 32 2.28 11.37 -3.79
CA SER A 32 3.46 12.13 -4.22
C SER A 32 3.88 13.24 -3.25
N ARG A 33 2.99 13.64 -2.33
CA ARG A 33 3.24 14.60 -1.26
C ARG A 33 3.63 13.95 0.06
N ALA A 34 3.58 12.62 0.16
CA ALA A 34 3.95 11.93 1.38
C ALA A 34 5.47 12.03 1.61
N SER A 35 5.90 12.22 2.86
CA SER A 35 7.31 12.47 3.16
C SER A 35 8.22 11.30 2.80
N TYR A 36 7.77 10.06 2.99
CA TYR A 36 8.54 8.86 2.60
C TYR A 36 8.68 8.73 1.08
N TYR A 37 7.67 9.16 0.31
CA TYR A 37 7.75 9.21 -1.16
C TYR A 37 8.80 10.22 -1.61
N GLN A 38 8.75 11.44 -1.06
CA GLN A 38 9.67 12.52 -1.43
C GLN A 38 11.12 12.19 -1.04
N LEU A 39 11.34 11.70 0.19
CA LEU A 39 12.68 11.32 0.65
C LEU A 39 13.25 10.15 -0.17
N ALA A 40 12.43 9.17 -0.56
CA ALA A 40 12.90 8.08 -1.40
C ALA A 40 13.38 8.58 -2.77
N LEU A 41 12.65 9.51 -3.38
CA LEU A 41 13.08 10.14 -4.64
C LEU A 41 14.33 10.99 -4.46
N GLU A 42 14.44 11.75 -3.37
CA GLU A 42 15.65 12.52 -3.05
C GLU A 42 16.88 11.61 -2.97
N HIS A 43 16.78 10.50 -2.24
CA HIS A 43 17.86 9.51 -2.19
C HIS A 43 18.17 8.93 -3.58
N LEU A 44 17.15 8.58 -4.38
CA LEU A 44 17.35 8.09 -5.75
C LEU A 44 18.08 9.12 -6.62
N HIS A 45 17.70 10.39 -6.56
CA HIS A 45 18.33 11.48 -7.30
C HIS A 45 19.76 11.78 -6.85
N SER A 46 20.13 11.43 -5.63
CA SER A 46 21.50 11.58 -5.12
C SER A 46 22.39 10.34 -5.35
N HIS A 47 21.83 9.23 -5.84
CA HIS A 47 22.51 7.94 -5.88
C HIS A 47 23.14 7.67 -7.26
N ALA A 48 24.46 7.86 -7.36
CA ALA A 48 25.20 7.80 -8.62
C ALA A 48 25.02 6.46 -9.38
N GLU A 49 25.09 5.32 -8.69
CA GLU A 49 24.94 4.00 -9.31
C GLU A 49 23.55 3.80 -9.94
N ALA A 50 22.50 4.26 -9.27
CA ALA A 50 21.13 4.16 -9.75
C ALA A 50 20.89 5.09 -10.95
N LEU A 51 21.46 6.31 -10.91
CA LEU A 51 21.41 7.24 -12.04
C LEU A 51 22.19 6.72 -13.24
N GLU A 52 23.33 6.07 -13.03
CA GLU A 52 24.07 5.44 -14.12
C GLU A 52 23.32 4.26 -14.73
N ALA A 53 22.57 3.50 -13.94
CA ALA A 53 21.78 2.37 -14.43
C ALA A 53 20.49 2.80 -15.17
N LEU A 54 19.77 3.80 -14.67
CA LEU A 54 18.52 4.30 -15.29
C LEU A 54 18.81 5.29 -16.44
N GLY A 55 19.88 6.07 -16.30
CA GLY A 55 20.18 7.22 -17.14
C GLY A 55 19.44 8.49 -16.71
N THR A 56 19.85 9.63 -17.27
CA THR A 56 19.24 10.94 -17.06
C THR A 56 18.69 11.50 -18.39
N PRO A 57 17.53 12.18 -18.40
CA PRO A 57 16.68 12.53 -17.25
C PRO A 57 15.87 11.34 -16.70
N LEU A 58 15.63 11.35 -15.39
CA LEU A 58 14.77 10.39 -14.71
C LEU A 58 13.30 10.82 -14.84
N SER A 59 12.42 9.87 -15.14
CA SER A 59 10.96 10.02 -15.10
C SER A 59 10.37 9.18 -13.98
N VAL A 60 9.44 9.77 -13.22
CA VAL A 60 8.69 9.10 -12.16
C VAL A 60 7.24 9.00 -12.59
N HIS A 61 6.67 7.79 -12.54
CA HIS A 61 5.33 7.51 -13.05
C HIS A 61 4.31 7.35 -11.92
N TYR A 62 3.03 7.35 -12.29
CA TYR A 62 1.96 7.11 -11.35
C TYR A 62 2.04 5.72 -10.72
N LEU A 63 1.73 5.66 -9.43
CA LEU A 63 1.64 4.42 -8.69
C LEU A 63 0.54 3.54 -9.29
N GLN A 64 0.82 2.24 -9.39
CA GLN A 64 -0.22 1.26 -9.62
C GLN A 64 -1.03 1.11 -8.32
N LEU A 65 -2.12 1.89 -8.19
CA LEU A 65 -2.92 1.95 -6.95
C LEU A 65 -3.51 0.59 -6.52
N THR A 66 -3.61 -0.36 -7.45
CA THR A 66 -4.10 -1.73 -7.21
C THR A 66 -2.99 -2.73 -6.93
N ASP A 67 -1.72 -2.34 -6.98
CA ASP A 67 -0.60 -3.23 -6.65
C ASP A 67 -0.64 -3.54 -5.15
N LYS A 68 -0.64 -4.83 -4.81
CA LYS A 68 -0.67 -5.35 -3.44
C LYS A 68 0.52 -4.92 -2.58
N TYR A 69 1.64 -4.50 -3.19
CA TYR A 69 2.79 -3.96 -2.49
C TYR A 69 2.51 -2.55 -1.97
N ASN A 70 1.71 -1.77 -2.70
CA ASN A 70 1.34 -0.43 -2.30
C ASN A 70 0.33 -0.49 -1.16
N PHE A 71 0.80 -0.24 0.06
CA PHE A 71 -0.08 -0.09 1.21
C PHE A 71 0.45 0.96 2.18
N GLU A 72 -0.47 1.63 2.85
CA GLU A 72 -0.20 2.53 3.95
C GLU A 72 -1.18 2.18 5.07
N ASP A 73 -0.66 1.99 6.27
CA ASP A 73 -1.45 1.87 7.48
C ASP A 73 -1.06 2.92 8.54
N ILE A 74 -1.48 2.70 9.78
CA ILE A 74 -1.24 3.64 10.87
C ILE A 74 0.25 3.72 11.24
N ALA A 75 1.05 2.68 11.02
CA ALA A 75 2.43 2.60 11.47
C ALA A 75 3.43 2.28 10.36
N ASP A 76 3.01 1.65 9.27
CA ASP A 76 3.85 1.10 8.22
C ASP A 76 3.36 1.63 6.84
N ALA A 77 4.31 1.95 5.97
CA ALA A 77 4.05 2.35 4.58
C ALA A 77 5.02 1.64 3.64
N GLN A 78 4.47 1.03 2.60
CA GLN A 78 5.24 0.40 1.52
C GLN A 78 4.74 0.89 0.17
N LEU A 79 5.68 1.32 -0.68
CA LEU A 79 5.38 1.79 -2.02
C LEU A 79 6.33 1.18 -3.05
N LYS A 80 5.78 0.94 -4.23
CA LYS A 80 6.47 0.53 -5.45
C LYS A 80 6.25 1.61 -6.50
N ILE A 81 7.20 2.53 -6.58
CA ILE A 81 7.15 3.71 -7.44
C ILE A 81 7.78 3.35 -8.79
N PRO A 82 7.03 3.36 -9.91
CA PRO A 82 7.63 3.07 -11.21
C PRO A 82 8.49 4.25 -11.66
N VAL A 83 9.70 3.95 -12.10
CA VAL A 83 10.69 4.93 -12.56
C VAL A 83 11.33 4.48 -13.86
N SER A 84 11.71 5.43 -14.71
CA SER A 84 12.40 5.13 -15.97
C SER A 84 13.40 6.20 -16.33
N GLY A 85 14.44 5.82 -17.07
CA GLY A 85 15.33 6.73 -17.76
C GLY A 85 15.70 6.19 -19.16
N PRO A 86 16.59 6.86 -19.89
CA PRO A 86 16.95 6.47 -21.25
C PRO A 86 17.67 5.12 -21.37
N LYS A 87 18.32 4.64 -20.30
CA LYS A 87 19.09 3.38 -20.31
C LYS A 87 18.24 2.20 -19.86
N SER A 88 17.40 2.39 -18.85
CA SER A 88 16.59 1.32 -18.27
C SER A 88 15.35 1.85 -17.55
N GLU A 89 14.46 0.93 -17.19
CA GLU A 89 13.27 1.18 -16.38
C GLU A 89 13.25 0.24 -15.17
N GLY A 90 12.46 0.59 -14.16
CA GLY A 90 12.41 -0.18 -12.94
C GLY A 90 11.37 0.32 -11.94
N HIS A 91 11.47 -0.20 -10.73
CA HIS A 91 10.62 0.18 -9.62
C HIS A 91 11.47 0.52 -8.41
N LEU A 92 11.20 1.68 -7.83
CA LEU A 92 11.75 2.08 -6.54
C LEU A 92 10.84 1.50 -5.45
N TYR A 93 11.37 0.56 -4.69
CA TYR A 93 10.72 -0.01 -3.54
C TYR A 93 11.07 0.81 -2.30
N VAL A 94 10.04 1.24 -1.58
CA VAL A 94 10.14 2.11 -0.41
C VAL A 94 9.48 1.42 0.77
N SER A 95 10.18 1.39 1.90
CA SER A 95 9.64 0.96 3.19
C SER A 95 9.83 2.07 4.21
N SER A 96 8.79 2.40 4.95
CA SER A 96 8.81 3.42 5.98
C SER A 96 7.92 3.03 7.16
N SER A 97 8.29 3.49 8.35
CA SER A 97 7.49 3.27 9.56
C SER A 97 7.38 4.53 10.41
N ARG A 98 6.37 4.60 11.28
CA ARG A 98 6.21 5.64 12.30
C ARG A 98 5.68 5.04 13.59
N GLU A 99 5.99 5.67 14.71
CA GLU A 99 5.63 5.18 16.06
C GLU A 99 4.14 5.34 16.40
N GLY A 100 3.34 5.95 15.52
CA GLY A 100 1.91 6.07 15.71
C GLY A 100 1.25 7.09 14.77
N PRO A 101 -0.08 7.26 14.88
CA PRO A 101 -0.79 8.28 14.13
C PRO A 101 -0.17 9.66 14.38
N PHE A 102 -0.04 10.49 13.34
CA PHE A 102 0.51 11.86 13.39
C PHE A 102 2.00 11.99 13.73
N ARG A 103 2.74 10.89 13.93
CA ARG A 103 4.21 10.93 14.00
C ARG A 103 4.82 11.02 12.60
N ARG A 104 6.04 11.56 12.53
CA ARG A 104 6.81 11.63 11.30
C ARG A 104 7.14 10.22 10.80
N TRP A 105 7.06 10.02 9.50
CA TRP A 105 7.52 8.81 8.85
C TRP A 105 9.05 8.75 8.85
N ASN A 106 9.58 7.61 9.26
CA ASN A 106 11.01 7.28 9.22
C ASN A 106 11.24 6.32 8.05
N LEU A 107 12.10 6.72 7.12
CA LEU A 107 12.46 5.89 5.98
C LEU A 107 13.30 4.71 6.49
N GLN A 108 12.92 3.49 6.14
CA GLN A 108 13.56 2.26 6.64
C GLN A 108 14.42 1.60 5.56
N GLU A 109 13.96 1.59 4.31
CA GLU A 109 14.72 1.02 3.21
C GLU A 109 14.25 1.64 1.91
N VAL A 110 15.21 1.90 1.01
CA VAL A 110 14.92 2.17 -0.39
C VAL A 110 15.86 1.37 -1.27
N PHE A 111 15.31 0.62 -2.21
CA PHE A 111 16.10 -0.04 -3.25
C PHE A 111 15.41 0.08 -4.60
N LEU A 112 16.23 0.22 -5.63
CA LEU A 112 15.80 0.21 -7.02
C LEU A 112 15.89 -1.22 -7.55
N GLU A 113 14.82 -1.72 -8.13
CA GLU A 113 14.82 -2.96 -8.92
C GLU A 113 14.65 -2.60 -10.39
N LEU A 114 15.66 -2.91 -11.19
CA LEU A 114 15.64 -2.71 -12.63
C LEU A 114 14.82 -3.82 -13.31
N ARG A 115 14.45 -3.59 -14.58
CA ARG A 115 13.67 -4.55 -15.38
C ARG A 115 14.34 -5.93 -15.54
N ASP A 116 15.67 -5.98 -15.53
CA ASP A 116 16.46 -7.21 -15.58
C ASP A 116 16.51 -7.97 -14.23
N GLY A 117 15.90 -7.40 -13.18
CA GLY A 117 15.88 -7.94 -11.82
C GLY A 117 17.08 -7.54 -10.98
N HIS A 118 18.04 -6.78 -11.51
CA HIS A 118 19.16 -6.26 -10.73
C HIS A 118 18.67 -5.25 -9.68
N ARG A 119 19.24 -5.32 -8.47
CA ARG A 119 18.81 -4.51 -7.32
C ARG A 119 19.93 -3.62 -6.80
N ILE A 120 19.66 -2.33 -6.73
CA ILE A 120 20.59 -1.31 -6.25
C ILE A 120 20.04 -0.73 -4.93
N PRO A 121 20.72 -0.92 -3.80
CA PRO A 121 20.31 -0.33 -2.53
C PRO A 121 20.57 1.18 -2.54
N VAL A 122 19.50 1.97 -2.51
CA VAL A 122 19.56 3.44 -2.60
C VAL A 122 19.69 4.09 -1.23
N PHE A 123 19.02 3.52 -0.22
CA PHE A 123 19.08 3.99 1.17
C PHE A 123 19.00 2.81 2.15
N LYS A 124 19.89 2.82 3.14
CA LYS A 124 19.82 1.97 4.33
C LYS A 124 20.13 2.82 5.56
N PRO A 125 19.29 2.81 6.61
CA PRO A 125 19.59 3.51 7.85
C PRO A 125 20.82 2.87 8.48
N SER A 126 21.72 3.70 9.01
CA SER A 126 23.04 3.29 9.52
C SER A 126 23.00 2.46 10.83
N GLY A 127 21.89 1.79 11.13
CA GLY A 127 21.55 1.31 12.48
C GLY A 127 21.36 -0.20 12.66
N GLU A 128 21.77 -1.05 11.71
CA GLU A 128 21.77 -2.50 11.92
C GLU A 128 22.98 -3.15 11.21
N GLY A 129 23.92 -3.67 12.01
CA GLY A 129 25.00 -4.53 11.52
C GLY A 129 24.46 -5.81 10.86
N PRO A 130 25.31 -6.65 10.24
CA PRO A 130 24.88 -7.72 9.36
C PRO A 130 24.20 -8.86 10.14
N ALA A 131 22.90 -8.72 10.37
CA ALA A 131 22.02 -9.80 10.78
C ALA A 131 21.06 -10.09 9.61
N SER A 132 21.43 -11.09 8.81
CA SER A 132 20.56 -12.00 8.07
C SER A 132 19.35 -11.44 7.28
N LEU A 133 19.35 -11.71 5.96
CA LEU A 133 18.22 -11.97 5.04
C LEU A 133 16.77 -11.69 5.54
N PRO A 134 15.90 -11.14 4.68
CA PRO A 134 14.88 -10.17 5.04
C PRO A 134 13.77 -10.75 5.92
N VAL A 135 13.84 -10.43 7.22
CA VAL A 135 12.75 -10.68 8.18
C VAL A 135 11.52 -9.82 7.88
N VAL A 136 11.67 -8.72 7.13
CA VAL A 136 10.56 -7.78 6.82
C VAL A 136 9.52 -8.42 5.89
N LEU A 137 9.93 -9.25 4.93
CA LEU A 137 8.99 -9.98 4.08
C LEU A 137 8.23 -11.06 4.88
N ALA A 138 8.91 -11.71 5.85
CA ALA A 138 8.29 -12.70 6.73
C ALA A 138 7.33 -12.09 7.76
N ALA A 139 7.62 -10.87 8.24
CA ALA A 139 6.79 -10.18 9.23
C ALA A 139 5.44 -9.71 8.64
N SER A 140 5.44 -9.17 7.41
CA SER A 140 4.18 -8.81 6.72
C SER A 140 3.35 -10.04 6.36
N VAL A 141 3.98 -11.13 5.90
CA VAL A 141 3.25 -12.39 5.63
C VAL A 141 2.66 -13.01 6.91
N ARG A 142 3.37 -12.92 8.05
CA ARG A 142 2.85 -13.40 9.35
C ARG A 142 1.72 -12.53 9.91
N ARG A 143 1.75 -11.20 9.75
CA ARG A 143 0.65 -10.33 10.21
C ARG A 143 -0.62 -10.49 9.38
N VAL A 144 -0.52 -10.67 8.06
CA VAL A 144 -1.68 -10.97 7.20
C VAL A 144 -2.32 -12.32 7.56
N SER A 145 -1.50 -13.33 7.88
CA SER A 145 -1.99 -14.66 8.28
C SER A 145 -2.79 -14.66 9.60
N LYS A 146 -2.39 -13.83 10.59
CA LYS A 146 -3.10 -13.77 11.89
C LYS A 146 -4.48 -13.10 11.84
N ARG A 147 -4.82 -12.33 10.80
CA ARG A 147 -6.13 -11.68 10.67
C ARG A 147 -7.27 -12.64 10.24
N LYS A 148 -6.98 -13.90 9.89
CA LYS A 148 -7.96 -14.88 9.37
C LYS A 148 -8.55 -15.84 10.42
N ARG A 149 -8.50 -15.52 11.72
CA ARG A 149 -9.25 -16.24 12.77
C ARG A 149 -10.29 -15.32 13.38
N SER A 150 -11.47 -15.26 12.79
CA SER A 150 -12.66 -14.73 13.45
C SER A 150 -13.01 -15.62 14.67
N PRO A 151 -13.38 -15.05 15.82
CA PRO A 151 -13.83 -15.85 16.95
C PRO A 151 -15.20 -16.48 16.60
N LYS A 152 -15.30 -17.81 16.71
CA LYS A 152 -16.59 -18.52 16.70
C LYS A 152 -17.38 -18.06 17.92
N VAL A 153 -18.35 -17.18 17.71
CA VAL A 153 -19.40 -16.89 18.71
C VAL A 153 -20.25 -18.16 18.82
N SER A 154 -20.09 -18.90 19.92
CA SER A 154 -20.98 -20.02 20.25
C SER A 154 -22.19 -19.44 20.95
N ILE A 155 -23.31 -19.37 20.22
CA ILE A 155 -24.62 -19.05 20.81
C ILE A 155 -25.04 -20.28 21.61
N ARG A 156 -25.00 -20.16 22.93
CA ARG A 156 -25.50 -21.19 23.86
C ARG A 156 -27.03 -21.03 23.93
N LEU A 157 -27.79 -21.94 23.32
CA LEU A 157 -29.24 -21.97 23.49
C LEU A 157 -29.61 -22.21 24.98
N PRO A 158 -30.65 -21.55 25.50
CA PRO A 158 -31.12 -21.78 26.86
C PRO A 158 -31.66 -23.19 27.00
N ARG A 159 -31.35 -23.80 28.15
CA ARG A 159 -31.74 -25.15 28.55
C ARG A 159 -33.22 -25.13 28.91
N GLU A 160 -34.05 -25.84 28.16
CA GLU A 160 -35.45 -26.11 28.50
C GLU A 160 -35.53 -26.67 29.94
N THR A 161 -36.05 -25.88 30.87
CA THR A 161 -36.40 -26.31 32.21
C THR A 161 -37.70 -27.11 32.12
N GLY A 162 -37.61 -28.42 32.36
CA GLY A 162 -38.77 -29.31 32.41
C GLY A 162 -39.79 -28.87 33.46
N LEU A 163 -41.06 -28.88 33.07
CA LEU A 163 -42.21 -28.78 33.98
C LEU A 163 -42.24 -30.00 34.92
N PRO A 164 -42.52 -29.83 36.22
CA PRO A 164 -42.85 -30.96 37.09
C PRO A 164 -44.27 -31.48 36.78
N PRO A 165 -44.53 -32.79 36.95
CA PRO A 165 -45.84 -33.38 36.67
C PRO A 165 -46.87 -32.93 37.70
N VAL A 166 -48.01 -32.45 37.21
CA VAL A 166 -49.21 -32.17 38.02
C VAL A 166 -49.87 -33.50 38.37
N ALA A 167 -49.96 -33.80 39.68
CA ALA A 167 -50.78 -34.88 40.19
C ALA A 167 -52.26 -34.47 40.08
N LEU A 168 -53.08 -35.31 39.45
CA LEU A 168 -54.54 -35.24 39.51
C LEU A 168 -55.06 -36.32 40.46
N PRO A 169 -56.16 -36.06 41.19
CA PRO A 169 -56.77 -36.99 42.13
C PRO A 169 -57.46 -38.17 41.45
#